data_AF-A0A257EZR5-F1
#
_entry.id   AF-A0A257EZR5-F1
#
_cell.length_a   1.000
_cell.length_b   1.000
_cell.length_c   1.000
_cell.angle_alpha   90.00
_cell.angle_beta   90.00
_cell.angle_gamma   90.00
#
_symmetry.space_group_name_H-M   'P 1'
#
loop_
_entity.id
_entity.type
_entity.pdbx_description
1 polymer ?
#
loop_
_entity_poly.entity_id
_entity_poly.type
_entity_poly.pdbx_seq_one_letter_code
_entity_poly.pdbx_strand_id
1 'polypeptide(L)'
;MIDEALATLRALADDTKAAEMAAYHKAPRVYLGVTVPQITELANGWREQLSVEDRVTLADELWQSDIHEARVAATKLLTQARLRPDDGAWALIQSWVPPWTKMNFPKPADLDIRDRVLGWAAIYATDPDWFIQKAIAWWLRDLSKHDAERSRAFLAAHGDKMKPFARKEAAKYL
;
A
#
# COMPACT_ATOMS: atom_id res chain seq x y z
N MET A 1 -6.35 -18.18 -14.25
CA MET A 1 -5.94 -18.29 -12.83
C MET A 1 -6.94 -17.58 -11.93
N ILE A 2 -7.29 -16.33 -12.22
CA ILE A 2 -8.32 -15.59 -11.46
C ILE A 2 -9.67 -16.32 -11.32
N ASP A 3 -10.19 -16.97 -12.37
CA ASP A 3 -11.50 -17.64 -12.30
C ASP A 3 -11.55 -18.74 -11.24
N GLU A 4 -10.48 -19.53 -11.13
CA GLU A 4 -10.35 -20.59 -10.12
C GLU A 4 -10.18 -20.01 -8.71
N ALA A 5 -9.37 -18.95 -8.57
CA ALA A 5 -9.19 -18.25 -7.31
C ALA A 5 -10.50 -17.60 -6.81
N LEU A 6 -11.28 -17.01 -7.72
CA LEU A 6 -12.60 -16.47 -7.38
C LEU A 6 -13.63 -17.57 -7.10
N ALA A 7 -13.57 -18.70 -7.81
CA ALA A 7 -14.43 -19.84 -7.53
C ALA A 7 -14.18 -20.41 -6.13
N THR A 8 -12.92 -20.56 -5.73
CA THR A 8 -12.55 -21.03 -4.38
C THR A 8 -12.94 -20.05 -3.27
N LEU A 9 -12.82 -18.73 -3.50
CA LEU A 9 -13.36 -17.73 -2.58
C LEU A 9 -14.89 -17.79 -2.47
N ARG A 10 -15.60 -17.87 -3.61
CA ARG A 10 -17.07 -17.95 -3.65
C ARG A 10 -17.62 -19.22 -3.00
N ALA A 11 -16.89 -20.32 -3.09
CA ALA A 11 -17.26 -21.57 -2.42
C ALA A 11 -17.30 -21.45 -0.88
N LEU A 12 -16.62 -20.44 -0.31
CA LEU A 12 -16.62 -20.15 1.13
C LEU A 12 -17.54 -18.98 1.51
N ALA A 13 -18.36 -18.49 0.57
CA ALA A 13 -19.19 -17.32 0.80
C ALA A 13 -20.23 -17.56 1.91
N ASP A 14 -20.49 -16.51 2.69
CA ASP A 14 -21.45 -16.46 3.78
C ASP A 14 -22.22 -15.14 3.68
N ASP A 15 -23.47 -15.23 3.19
CA ASP A 15 -24.31 -14.05 2.93
C ASP A 15 -24.60 -13.24 4.21
N THR A 16 -24.65 -13.89 5.37
CA THR A 16 -24.90 -13.21 6.64
C THR A 16 -23.69 -12.34 6.99
N LYS A 17 -22.49 -12.92 6.95
CA LYS A 17 -21.24 -12.17 7.19
C LYS A 17 -20.97 -11.13 6.12
N ALA A 18 -21.30 -11.42 4.86
CA ALA A 18 -21.17 -10.46 3.77
C ALA A 18 -21.97 -9.18 4.05
N ALA A 19 -23.21 -9.31 4.53
CA ALA A 19 -24.06 -8.18 4.91
C ALA A 19 -23.47 -7.39 6.09
N GLU A 20 -22.97 -8.08 7.12
CA GLU A 20 -22.30 -7.46 8.27
C GLU A 20 -21.05 -6.68 7.86
N MET A 21 -20.20 -7.28 7.03
CA MET A 21 -18.98 -6.65 6.51
C MET A 21 -19.30 -5.42 5.64
N ALA A 22 -20.32 -5.50 4.79
CA ALA A 22 -20.77 -4.37 3.98
C ALA A 22 -21.23 -3.19 4.86
N ALA A 23 -22.01 -3.48 5.91
CA ALA A 23 -22.47 -2.47 6.87
C ALA A 23 -21.31 -1.82 7.65
N TYR A 24 -20.29 -2.61 8.00
CA TYR A 24 -19.11 -2.14 8.72
C TYR A 24 -18.19 -1.27 7.86
N HIS A 25 -17.82 -1.74 6.67
CA HIS A 25 -16.79 -1.09 5.84
C HIS A 25 -17.28 0.13 5.07
N LYS A 26 -18.59 0.25 4.81
CA LYS A 26 -19.22 1.42 4.15
C LYS A 26 -18.61 1.78 2.79
N ALA A 27 -17.96 0.82 2.14
CA ALA A 27 -17.44 0.96 0.78
C ALA A 27 -18.38 0.21 -0.19
N PRO A 28 -18.80 0.83 -1.31
CA PRO A 28 -19.72 0.22 -2.26
C PRO A 28 -19.00 -0.82 -3.12
N ARG A 29 -18.82 -2.02 -2.57
CA ARG A 29 -18.16 -3.15 -3.24
C ARG A 29 -18.85 -4.46 -2.91
N VAL A 30 -18.48 -5.52 -3.62
CA VAL A 30 -18.95 -6.89 -3.33
C VAL A 30 -18.22 -7.44 -2.11
N TYR A 31 -18.98 -8.08 -1.22
CA TYR A 31 -18.48 -8.82 -0.06
C TYR A 31 -18.96 -10.27 -0.18
N LEU A 32 -18.07 -11.21 0.11
CA LEU A 32 -18.36 -12.65 0.12
C LEU A 32 -18.58 -13.19 1.54
N GLY A 33 -18.19 -12.46 2.59
CA GLY A 33 -18.30 -12.93 3.98
C GLY A 33 -17.21 -13.93 4.37
N VAL A 34 -16.17 -14.10 3.55
CA VAL A 34 -15.05 -15.01 3.82
C VAL A 34 -14.14 -14.41 4.89
N THR A 35 -13.85 -15.19 5.93
CA THR A 35 -13.08 -14.70 7.07
C THR A 35 -11.59 -14.59 6.77
N VAL A 36 -10.88 -13.70 7.47
CA VAL A 36 -9.42 -13.53 7.30
C VAL A 36 -8.63 -14.84 7.48
N PRO A 37 -8.95 -15.74 8.44
CA PRO A 37 -8.32 -17.06 8.52
C PRO A 37 -8.50 -17.91 7.26
N GLN A 38 -9.73 -17.99 6.72
CA GLN A 38 -10.00 -18.73 5.47
C GLN A 38 -9.23 -18.13 4.29
N ILE A 39 -9.21 -16.81 4.15
CA ILE A 39 -8.44 -16.14 3.09
C ILE A 39 -6.93 -16.43 3.25
N THR A 40 -6.45 -16.50 4.49
CA THR A 40 -5.04 -16.82 4.78
C THR A 40 -4.70 -18.25 4.37
N GLU A 41 -5.58 -19.21 4.65
CA GLU A 41 -5.41 -20.60 4.23
C GLU A 41 -5.37 -20.74 2.70
N LEU A 42 -6.32 -20.12 1.99
CA LEU A 42 -6.32 -20.09 0.52
C LEU A 42 -5.03 -19.47 -0.04
N ALA A 43 -4.62 -18.31 0.49
CA ALA A 43 -3.41 -17.63 0.06
C ALA A 43 -2.14 -18.46 0.36
N ASN A 44 -2.11 -19.26 1.43
CA ASN A 44 -1.02 -20.19 1.69
C ASN A 44 -0.95 -21.27 0.60
N GLY A 45 -2.08 -21.91 0.30
CA GLY A 45 -2.16 -22.94 -0.73
C GLY A 45 -1.74 -22.42 -2.12
N TRP A 46 -2.19 -21.23 -2.51
CA TRP A 46 -1.76 -20.61 -3.77
C TRP A 46 -0.27 -20.29 -3.78
N ARG A 47 0.30 -19.81 -2.66
CA ARG A 47 1.74 -19.53 -2.59
C ARG A 47 2.58 -20.80 -2.74
N GLU A 48 2.14 -21.93 -2.22
CA GLU A 48 2.86 -23.21 -2.36
C GLU A 48 2.92 -23.68 -3.82
N GLN A 49 1.93 -23.31 -4.64
CA GLN A 49 1.80 -23.79 -6.01
C GLN A 49 2.32 -22.80 -7.07
N LEU A 50 2.34 -21.51 -6.75
CA LEU A 50 2.65 -20.44 -7.70
C LEU A 50 4.06 -19.91 -7.53
N SER A 51 4.70 -19.60 -8.66
CA SER A 51 5.92 -18.80 -8.70
C SER A 51 5.66 -17.38 -8.16
N VAL A 52 6.70 -16.62 -7.81
CA VAL A 52 6.50 -15.23 -7.35
C VAL A 52 5.90 -14.35 -8.45
N GLU A 53 6.28 -14.57 -9.70
CA GLU A 53 5.72 -13.86 -10.85
C GLU A 53 4.22 -14.14 -11.00
N ASP A 54 3.80 -15.41 -10.93
CA ASP A 54 2.39 -15.78 -11.02
C ASP A 54 1.58 -15.25 -9.82
N ARG A 55 2.19 -15.19 -8.63
CA ARG A 55 1.55 -14.55 -7.46
C ARG A 55 1.32 -13.06 -7.68
N VAL A 56 2.27 -12.36 -8.31
CA VAL A 56 2.12 -10.93 -8.65
C VAL A 56 0.99 -10.75 -9.66
N THR A 57 0.95 -11.56 -10.72
CA THR A 57 -0.13 -11.56 -11.71
C THR A 57 -1.49 -11.82 -11.05
N LEU A 58 -1.62 -12.88 -10.26
CA LEU A 58 -2.87 -13.21 -9.58
C LEU A 58 -3.27 -12.14 -8.55
N ALA A 59 -2.31 -11.55 -7.83
CA ALA A 59 -2.59 -10.46 -6.90
C ALA A 59 -3.13 -9.21 -7.61
N ASP A 60 -2.61 -8.87 -8.80
CA ASP A 60 -3.17 -7.77 -9.59
C ASP A 60 -4.61 -8.09 -10.03
N GLU A 61 -4.84 -9.25 -10.64
CA GLU A 61 -6.18 -9.69 -11.08
C GLU A 61 -7.21 -9.69 -9.93
N LEU A 62 -6.83 -10.24 -8.77
CA LEU A 62 -7.67 -10.24 -7.56
C LEU A 62 -7.92 -8.82 -7.05
N TRP A 63 -6.92 -7.95 -7.09
CA TRP A 63 -7.07 -6.56 -6.66
C TRP A 63 -8.04 -5.79 -7.56
N GLN A 64 -7.92 -5.96 -8.89
CA GLN A 64 -8.78 -5.31 -9.89
C GLN A 64 -10.23 -5.81 -9.89
N SER A 65 -10.49 -7.02 -9.36
CA SER A 65 -11.86 -7.56 -9.26
C SER A 65 -12.81 -6.73 -8.39
N ASP A 66 -12.26 -5.87 -7.52
CA ASP A 66 -12.95 -5.07 -6.51
C ASP A 66 -13.91 -5.84 -5.58
N ILE A 67 -13.70 -7.16 -5.44
CA ILE A 67 -14.32 -7.96 -4.37
C ILE A 67 -13.48 -7.78 -3.10
N HIS A 68 -14.11 -7.48 -1.96
CA HIS A 68 -13.40 -7.15 -0.73
C HIS A 68 -12.39 -8.23 -0.33
N GLU A 69 -12.81 -9.48 -0.25
CA GLU A 69 -12.00 -10.61 0.18
C GLU A 69 -10.94 -10.98 -0.85
N ALA A 70 -11.21 -10.78 -2.15
CA ALA A 70 -10.21 -10.95 -3.21
C ALA A 70 -9.07 -9.92 -3.06
N ARG A 71 -9.38 -8.66 -2.75
CA ARG A 71 -8.37 -7.62 -2.47
C ARG A 71 -7.56 -7.95 -1.22
N VAL A 72 -8.19 -8.49 -0.18
CA VAL A 72 -7.45 -8.99 1.00
C VAL A 72 -6.52 -10.15 0.60
N ALA A 73 -7.00 -11.10 -0.21
CA ALA A 73 -6.21 -12.22 -0.69
C ALA A 73 -5.00 -11.77 -1.54
N ALA A 74 -5.19 -10.79 -2.41
CA ALA A 74 -4.12 -10.16 -3.20
C ALA A 74 -2.96 -9.67 -2.33
N THR A 75 -3.26 -8.98 -1.21
CA THR A 75 -2.22 -8.52 -0.28
C THR A 75 -1.48 -9.70 0.38
N LYS A 76 -2.20 -10.77 0.73
CA LYS A 76 -1.65 -11.95 1.40
C LYS A 76 -0.76 -12.78 0.49
N LEU A 77 -1.05 -12.84 -0.82
CA LEU A 77 -0.18 -13.48 -1.82
C LEU A 77 1.23 -12.90 -1.83
N LEU A 78 1.36 -11.59 -1.57
CA LEU A 78 2.64 -10.88 -1.56
C LEU A 78 3.29 -10.82 -0.16
N THR A 79 2.60 -11.26 0.90
CA THR A 79 3.08 -11.16 2.28
C THR A 79 3.96 -12.36 2.65
N GLN A 80 5.24 -12.31 2.30
CA GLN A 80 6.23 -13.34 2.63
C GLN A 80 7.54 -12.70 3.12
N ALA A 81 8.15 -13.29 4.15
CA ALA A 81 9.50 -12.90 4.56
C ALA A 81 10.51 -13.16 3.44
N ARG A 82 11.29 -12.13 3.07
CA ARG A 82 12.35 -12.22 2.04
C ARG A 82 11.83 -12.77 0.70
N LEU A 83 10.65 -12.35 0.25
CA LEU A 83 10.13 -12.65 -1.09
C LEU A 83 11.20 -12.29 -2.14
N ARG A 84 11.51 -13.20 -3.07
CA ARG A 84 12.46 -12.97 -4.17
C ARG A 84 12.02 -13.74 -5.43
N PRO A 85 12.10 -13.14 -6.63
CA PRO A 85 12.34 -11.71 -6.89
C PRO A 85 11.20 -10.82 -6.35
N ASP A 86 11.48 -9.62 -5.85
CA ASP A 86 10.50 -8.72 -5.20
C ASP A 86 10.15 -7.46 -5.98
N ASP A 87 10.87 -7.14 -7.05
CA ASP A 87 10.65 -5.90 -7.83
C ASP A 87 9.20 -5.78 -8.33
N GLY A 88 8.64 -6.87 -8.88
CA GLY A 88 7.26 -6.90 -9.36
C GLY A 88 6.22 -6.73 -8.23
N ALA A 89 6.48 -7.33 -7.06
CA ALA A 89 5.61 -7.20 -5.90
C ALA A 89 5.60 -5.75 -5.38
N TRP A 90 6.76 -5.11 -5.30
CA TRP A 90 6.86 -3.71 -4.88
C TRP A 90 6.20 -2.76 -5.87
N ALA A 91 6.42 -2.96 -7.17
CA ALA A 91 5.78 -2.15 -8.21
C ALA A 91 4.25 -2.24 -8.12
N LEU A 92 3.71 -3.44 -7.89
CA LEU A 92 2.28 -3.65 -7.73
C LEU A 92 1.74 -3.03 -6.44
N ILE A 93 2.39 -3.22 -5.29
CA ILE A 93 1.97 -2.61 -4.02
C ILE A 93 1.96 -1.07 -4.14
N GLN A 94 2.93 -0.49 -4.83
CA GLN A 94 2.97 0.96 -5.07
C GLN A 94 1.83 1.44 -5.96
N SER A 95 1.36 0.64 -6.93
CA SER A 95 0.24 1.02 -7.80
C SER A 95 -1.10 1.09 -7.06
N TRP A 96 -1.23 0.37 -5.94
CA TRP A 96 -2.42 0.39 -5.08
C TRP A 96 -2.57 1.66 -4.24
N VAL A 97 -1.47 2.40 -4.03
CA VAL A 97 -1.44 3.59 -3.20
C VAL A 97 -1.76 4.83 -4.05
N PRO A 98 -2.76 5.66 -3.68
CA PRO A 98 -3.03 6.90 -4.39
C PRO A 98 -1.80 7.82 -4.45
N PRO A 99 -1.61 8.58 -5.54
CA PRO A 99 -0.40 9.36 -5.76
C PRO A 99 -0.47 10.70 -4.98
N TRP A 100 -0.60 10.66 -3.65
CA TRP A 100 -0.83 11.83 -2.81
C TRP A 100 0.21 12.94 -2.99
N THR A 101 1.46 12.61 -3.31
CA THR A 101 2.51 13.60 -3.58
C THR A 101 2.35 14.31 -4.93
N LYS A 102 1.59 13.74 -5.88
CA LYS A 102 1.44 14.23 -7.26
C LYS A 102 0.09 14.93 -7.54
N MET A 103 -0.78 15.05 -6.53
CA MET A 103 -2.08 15.70 -6.68
C MET A 103 -1.93 17.23 -6.74
N ASN A 104 -2.41 17.85 -7.83
CA ASN A 104 -2.45 19.31 -8.00
C ASN A 104 -3.58 19.97 -7.20
N PHE A 105 -4.72 19.30 -7.07
CA PHE A 105 -5.92 19.80 -6.38
C PHE A 105 -6.39 18.78 -5.32
N PRO A 106 -5.59 18.53 -4.27
CA PRO A 106 -5.97 17.57 -3.22
C PRO A 106 -7.23 18.04 -2.49
N LYS A 107 -8.11 17.09 -2.15
CA LYS A 107 -9.27 17.37 -1.28
C LYS A 107 -8.80 17.48 0.18
N PRO A 108 -9.62 18.01 1.11
CA PRO A 108 -9.25 18.09 2.53
C PRO A 108 -8.75 16.75 3.10
N ALA A 109 -9.44 15.64 2.79
CA ALA A 109 -9.01 14.31 3.22
C ALA A 109 -7.64 13.88 2.65
N ASP A 110 -7.26 14.31 1.45
CA ASP A 110 -5.95 14.02 0.88
C ASP A 110 -4.84 14.83 1.57
N LEU A 111 -5.14 16.06 1.98
CA LEU A 111 -4.24 16.90 2.78
C LEU A 111 -4.00 16.29 4.16
N ASP A 112 -5.05 15.82 4.84
CA ASP A 112 -4.94 15.12 6.12
C ASP A 112 -4.05 13.87 6.01
N ILE A 113 -4.11 13.17 4.88
CA ILE A 113 -3.24 12.02 4.61
C ILE A 113 -1.79 12.47 4.42
N ARG A 114 -1.53 13.55 3.68
CA ARG A 114 -0.17 14.11 3.55
C ARG A 114 0.41 14.43 4.93
N ASP A 115 -0.38 15.04 5.80
CA ASP A 115 0.05 15.37 7.17
C ASP A 115 0.32 14.14 8.01
N ARG A 116 -0.54 13.12 7.92
CA ARG A 116 -0.30 11.85 8.60
C ARG A 116 0.98 11.18 8.12
N VAL A 117 1.25 11.17 6.81
CA VAL A 117 2.48 10.59 6.25
C VAL A 117 3.70 11.38 6.71
N LEU A 118 3.64 12.72 6.75
CA LEU A 118 4.70 13.55 7.30
C LEU A 118 4.92 13.31 8.80
N GLY A 119 3.86 13.06 9.55
CA GLY A 119 3.96 12.64 10.96
C GLY A 119 4.76 11.34 11.12
N TRP A 120 4.50 10.33 10.27
CA TRP A 120 5.32 9.11 10.26
C TRP A 120 6.76 9.39 9.83
N ALA A 121 6.96 10.17 8.78
CA ALA A 121 8.30 10.55 8.32
C ALA A 121 9.10 11.26 9.42
N ALA A 122 8.45 12.09 10.24
CA ALA A 122 9.09 12.75 11.38
C ALA A 122 9.52 11.76 12.47
N ILE A 123 8.71 10.74 12.76
CA ILE A 123 9.05 9.65 13.71
C ILE A 123 10.28 8.88 13.20
N TYR A 124 10.33 8.59 11.90
CA TYR A 124 11.44 7.85 11.28
C TYR A 124 12.62 8.72 10.83
N ALA A 125 12.59 10.04 11.08
CA ALA A 125 13.62 10.95 10.59
C ALA A 125 15.01 10.64 11.17
N THR A 126 15.10 10.03 12.35
CA THR A 126 16.35 9.59 12.99
C THR A 126 16.71 8.13 12.70
N ASP A 127 15.92 7.42 11.89
CA ASP A 127 16.16 6.00 11.62
C ASP A 127 17.52 5.82 10.92
N PRO A 128 18.40 4.94 11.43
CA PRO A 128 19.72 4.74 10.85
C PRO A 128 19.70 4.00 9.52
N ASP A 129 18.58 3.36 9.14
CA ASP A 129 18.46 2.62 7.90
C ASP A 129 18.47 3.56 6.67
N TRP A 130 19.31 3.22 5.70
CA TRP A 130 19.49 4.02 4.49
C TRP A 130 18.22 4.06 3.61
N PHE A 131 17.50 2.94 3.51
CA PHE A 131 16.27 2.87 2.72
C PHE A 131 15.15 3.70 3.33
N ILE A 132 15.04 3.73 4.67
CA ILE A 132 14.06 4.57 5.36
C ILE A 132 14.35 6.06 5.10
N GLN A 133 15.61 6.47 5.27
CA GLN A 133 16.04 7.84 4.96
C GLN A 133 15.78 8.22 3.50
N LYS A 134 16.04 7.29 2.57
CA LYS A 134 15.78 7.49 1.14
C LYS A 134 14.29 7.59 0.83
N ALA A 135 13.45 6.78 1.47
CA ALA A 135 11.99 6.81 1.30
C ALA A 135 11.42 8.16 1.75
N ILE A 136 11.81 8.65 2.93
CA ILE A 136 11.44 9.98 3.42
C ILE A 136 11.87 11.06 2.43
N ALA A 137 13.13 11.02 1.98
CA ALA A 137 13.67 12.01 1.06
C ALA A 137 12.93 12.04 -0.28
N TRP A 138 12.63 10.88 -0.87
CA TRP A 138 11.91 10.79 -2.13
C TRP A 138 10.47 11.27 -2.01
N TRP A 139 9.80 10.96 -0.89
CA TRP A 139 8.44 11.42 -0.65
C TRP A 139 8.38 12.96 -0.56
N LEU A 140 9.28 13.58 0.22
CA LEU A 140 9.39 15.04 0.33
C LEU A 140 9.74 15.70 -1.01
N ARG A 141 10.70 15.13 -1.74
CA ARG A 141 11.13 15.63 -3.05
C ARG A 141 10.01 15.61 -4.08
N ASP A 142 9.18 14.58 -4.08
CA ASP A 142 8.07 14.49 -5.03
C ASP A 142 6.89 15.36 -4.57
N LEU A 143 6.63 15.45 -3.26
CA LEU A 143 5.64 16.39 -2.72
C LEU A 143 6.00 17.84 -3.04
N SER A 144 7.28 18.23 -2.96
CA SER A 144 7.71 19.62 -3.12
C SER A 144 7.38 20.21 -4.49
N LYS A 145 7.15 19.37 -5.51
CA LYS A 145 6.72 19.78 -6.85
C LYS A 145 5.28 20.31 -6.89
N HIS A 146 4.45 19.92 -5.91
CA HIS A 146 3.04 20.27 -5.82
C HIS A 146 2.67 20.98 -4.51
N ASP A 147 3.50 20.87 -3.48
CA ASP A 147 3.33 21.49 -2.16
C ASP A 147 4.71 21.78 -1.55
N ALA A 148 5.37 22.79 -2.11
CA ALA A 148 6.71 23.22 -1.70
C ALA A 148 6.71 23.76 -0.27
N GLU A 149 5.66 24.46 0.14
CA GLU A 149 5.54 25.03 1.49
C GLU A 149 5.56 23.95 2.56
N ARG A 150 4.76 22.90 2.41
CA ARG A 150 4.72 21.79 3.37
C ARG A 150 6.05 21.04 3.44
N SER A 151 6.71 20.86 2.30
CA SER A 151 8.03 20.23 2.23
C SER A 151 9.11 21.09 2.92
N ARG A 152 9.08 22.42 2.73
CA ARG A 152 9.97 23.35 3.45
C ARG A 152 9.72 23.33 4.96
N ALA A 153 8.46 23.34 5.37
CA ALA A 153 8.07 23.28 6.78
C ALA A 153 8.61 22.01 7.46
N PHE A 154 8.48 20.86 6.82
CA PHE A 154 9.05 19.61 7.34
C PHE A 154 10.58 19.69 7.47
N LEU A 155 11.28 20.16 6.44
CA LEU A 155 12.75 20.25 6.46
C LEU A 155 13.25 21.26 7.49
N ALA A 156 12.54 22.36 7.72
CA ALA A 156 12.86 23.32 8.78
C ALA A 156 12.72 22.68 10.18
N ALA A 157 11.67 21.88 10.39
CA ALA A 157 11.39 21.27 11.69
C ALA A 157 12.23 20.00 11.98
N HIS A 158 12.57 19.22 10.95
CA HIS A 158 13.10 17.87 11.11
C HIS A 158 14.33 17.56 10.24
N GLY A 159 14.69 18.43 9.30
CA GLY A 159 15.78 18.18 8.35
C GLY A 159 17.15 17.99 8.99
N ASP A 160 17.40 18.60 10.16
CA ASP A 160 18.64 18.41 10.92
C ASP A 160 18.78 17.02 11.54
N LYS A 161 17.67 16.28 11.68
CA LYS A 161 17.66 14.89 12.16
C LYS A 161 17.94 13.88 11.05
N MET A 162 17.73 14.27 9.79
CA MET A 162 17.91 13.41 8.63
C MET A 162 19.39 13.25 8.28
N LYS A 163 19.73 12.16 7.59
CA LYS A 163 21.07 12.00 7.02
C LYS A 163 21.35 13.10 5.97
N PRO A 164 22.59 13.63 5.86
CA PRO A 164 22.91 14.72 4.94
C PRO A 164 22.49 14.45 3.49
N PHE A 165 22.68 13.23 2.99
CA PHE A 165 22.26 12.87 1.63
C PHE A 165 20.73 12.94 1.45
N ALA A 166 19.98 12.49 2.46
CA ALA A 166 18.52 12.44 2.43
C ALA A 166 17.95 13.85 2.48
N ARG A 167 18.50 14.73 3.34
CA ARG A 167 18.15 16.15 3.38
C ARG A 167 18.42 16.84 2.04
N LYS A 168 19.59 16.60 1.44
CA LYS A 168 19.94 17.16 0.13
C LYS A 168 18.98 16.68 -0.97
N GLU A 169 18.63 15.39 -0.97
CA GLU A 169 17.70 14.83 -1.96
C GLU A 169 16.28 15.35 -1.77
N ALA A 170 15.81 15.51 -0.54
CA ALA A 170 14.50 16.09 -0.22
C ALA A 170 14.39 17.56 -0.68
N ALA A 171 15.47 18.33 -0.56
CA ALA A 171 15.51 19.75 -0.92
C ALA A 171 15.77 20.01 -2.42
N LYS A 172 15.81 18.98 -3.27
CA LYS A 172 16.27 19.09 -4.67
C LYS A 172 15.51 20.12 -5.52
N TYR A 173 14.25 20.37 -5.22
CA TYR A 173 13.38 21.28 -5.99
C TYR A 173 12.86 22.48 -5.17
N LEU A 174 13.47 22.76 -4.00
CA LEU A 174 13.02 23.80 -3.07
C LEU A 174 13.80 25.10 -3.15
#